data_AF-A0A965SU48-F1
#
_entry.id   AF-A0A965SU48-F1
#
_cell.length_a   1.000
_cell.length_b   1.000
_cell.length_c   1.000
_cell.angle_alpha   90.00
_cell.angle_beta   90.00
_cell.angle_gamma   90.00
#
_symmetry.space_group_name_H-M   'P 1'
#
loop_
_entity.id
_entity.type
_entity.pdbx_description
1 polymer ?
#
loop_
_entity_poly.entity_id
_entity_poly.type
_entity_poly.pdbx_seq_one_letter_code
_entity_poly.pdbx_strand_id
1 'polypeptide(L)'
;MSTRPVHQILEDLAQTIVARKQLLEKSESVPASYVAKLFAKGDDAILKKIGEEAAEVVMAAKDCRYALLDQQFDPSKQALLVGELADLWFHTLILLAQFELGPKDVLQELKRREGVSGEVEKASRTQFK
;
A
#
# COMPACT_ATOMS: atom_id res chain seq x y z
N MET A 1 10.10 -5.83 23.23
CA MET A 1 9.40 -5.71 21.92
C MET A 1 9.25 -4.22 21.63
N SER A 2 9.70 -3.74 20.46
CA SER A 2 9.71 -2.31 20.13
C SER A 2 8.28 -1.77 20.07
N THR A 3 7.95 -0.78 20.92
CA THR A 3 6.63 -0.13 21.02
C THR A 3 6.43 0.96 19.96
N ARG A 4 6.95 0.75 18.74
CA ARG A 4 6.82 1.74 17.68
C ARG A 4 5.33 1.88 17.30
N PRO A 5 4.78 3.11 17.25
CA PRO A 5 3.43 3.32 16.75
C PRO A 5 3.28 2.80 15.32
N VAL A 6 2.11 2.25 14.97
CA VAL A 6 1.88 1.66 13.63
C VAL A 6 2.12 2.66 12.50
N HIS A 7 1.76 3.93 12.68
CA HIS A 7 2.01 4.98 11.68
C HIS A 7 3.51 5.23 11.44
N GLN A 8 4.36 5.02 12.46
CA GLN A 8 5.81 5.18 12.33
C GLN A 8 6.40 4.18 11.31
N ILE A 9 5.85 2.96 11.24
CA ILE A 9 6.31 1.94 10.27
C ILE A 9 6.09 2.42 8.83
N LEU A 10 4.92 3.01 8.55
CA LEU A 10 4.60 3.56 7.22
C LEU A 10 5.49 4.76 6.89
N GLU A 11 5.76 5.63 7.87
CA GLU A 11 6.65 6.78 7.70
C GLU A 11 8.09 6.35 7.42
N ASP A 12 8.65 5.44 8.21
CA ASP A 12 10.02 4.92 8.04
C ASP A 12 10.19 4.27 6.65
N LEU A 13 9.18 3.50 6.23
CA LEU A 13 9.16 2.85 4.92
C LEU A 13 9.07 3.86 3.77
N ALA A 14 8.19 4.85 3.89
CA ALA A 14 8.04 5.93 2.91
C ALA A 14 9.33 6.76 2.78
N GLN A 15 9.98 7.10 3.90
CA GLN A 15 11.27 7.79 3.90
C GLN A 15 12.34 6.98 3.15
N THR A 16 12.39 5.68 3.39
CA THR A 16 13.32 4.78 2.68
C THR A 16 13.04 4.74 1.17
N ILE A 17 11.76 4.73 0.77
CA ILE A 17 11.35 4.76 -0.64
C ILE A 17 11.77 6.08 -1.30
N VAL A 18 11.49 7.21 -0.65
CA VAL A 18 11.86 8.55 -1.15
C VAL A 18 13.38 8.69 -1.27
N ALA A 19 14.14 8.24 -0.27
CA ALA A 19 15.60 8.26 -0.33
C ALA A 19 16.13 7.47 -1.55
N ARG A 20 15.53 6.32 -1.86
CA ARG A 20 15.90 5.54 -3.06
C ARG A 20 15.52 6.24 -4.37
N LYS A 21 14.39 6.95 -4.42
CA LYS A 21 14.00 7.78 -5.57
C LYS A 21 15.02 8.90 -5.80
N GLN A 22 15.40 9.62 -4.74
CA GLN A 22 16.36 10.74 -4.82
C GLN A 22 17.76 10.30 -5.27
N LEU A 23 18.24 9.15 -4.79
CA LEU A 23 19.53 8.60 -5.25
C LEU A 23 19.51 8.28 -6.75
N LEU A 24 18.38 7.77 -7.27
CA LEU A 24 18.20 7.51 -8.71
C LEU A 24 18.22 8.81 -9.52
N GLU A 25 17.47 9.83 -9.09
CA GLU A 25 17.38 11.14 -9.76
C GLU A 25 18.74 11.84 -9.85
N LYS A 26 19.60 11.67 -8.84
CA LYS A 26 20.96 12.23 -8.81
C LYS A 26 21.98 11.46 -9.65
N SER A 27 21.57 10.36 -10.31
CA SER A 27 22.48 9.43 -11.01
C SER A 27 23.62 8.91 -10.12
N GLU A 28 23.43 8.92 -8.80
CA GLU A 28 24.35 8.29 -7.87
C GLU A 28 24.18 6.77 -7.99
N SER A 29 25.24 5.98 -7.75
CA SER A 29 25.15 4.53 -7.86
C SER A 29 24.16 3.99 -6.82
N VAL A 30 22.89 3.85 -7.20
CA VAL A 30 21.92 3.17 -6.38
C VAL A 30 22.30 1.69 -6.45
N PRO A 31 22.64 1.03 -5.33
CA PRO A 31 22.74 -0.43 -5.32
C PRO A 31 21.45 -0.97 -5.93
N ALA A 32 21.54 -1.97 -6.81
CA ALA A 32 20.40 -2.47 -7.59
C ALA A 32 19.22 -2.85 -6.69
N SER A 33 18.36 -1.87 -6.38
CA SER A 33 17.24 -2.01 -5.46
C SER A 33 15.97 -2.11 -6.28
N TYR A 34 15.05 -2.95 -5.81
CA TYR A 34 13.77 -3.16 -6.47
C TYR A 34 13.00 -1.84 -6.68
N VAL A 35 12.97 -0.98 -5.66
CA VAL A 35 12.32 0.34 -5.70
C VAL A 35 12.92 1.23 -6.80
N ALA A 36 14.25 1.31 -6.90
CA ALA A 36 14.89 2.13 -7.93
C ALA A 36 14.58 1.62 -9.34
N LYS A 37 14.48 0.29 -9.53
CA LYS A 37 14.08 -0.29 -10.82
C LYS A 37 12.63 0.05 -11.20
N LEU A 38 11.73 0.17 -10.23
CA LEU A 38 10.34 0.58 -10.50
C LEU A 38 10.27 2.04 -10.91
N PHE A 39 10.93 2.94 -10.16
CA PHE A 39 10.97 4.36 -10.53
C PHE A 39 11.62 4.57 -11.91
N ALA A 40 12.71 3.87 -12.22
CA ALA A 40 13.34 3.94 -13.53
C ALA A 40 12.44 3.45 -14.69
N LYS A 41 11.46 2.57 -14.40
CA LYS A 41 10.47 2.09 -15.39
C LYS A 41 9.23 2.98 -15.49
N GLY A 42 9.06 3.95 -14.58
CA GLY A 42 7.95 4.90 -14.58
C GLY A 42 6.59 4.33 -14.15
N ASP A 43 5.55 5.12 -14.40
CA ASP A 43 4.21 4.93 -13.85
C ASP A 43 3.61 3.57 -14.22
N ASP A 44 3.72 3.15 -15.48
CA ASP A 44 3.13 1.88 -15.95
C ASP A 44 3.62 0.67 -15.15
N ALA A 45 4.89 0.64 -14.77
CA ALA A 45 5.44 -0.47 -13.98
C ALA A 45 4.93 -0.45 -12.53
N ILE A 46 4.77 0.73 -11.95
CA ILE A 46 4.24 0.91 -10.59
C ILE A 46 2.74 0.53 -10.58
N LEU A 47 1.96 1.05 -11.52
CA LEU A 47 0.52 0.80 -11.62
C LEU A 47 0.21 -0.66 -11.94
N LYS A 48 1.03 -1.31 -12.78
CA LYS A 48 0.91 -2.75 -13.04
C LYS A 48 1.05 -3.56 -11.74
N LYS A 49 2.03 -3.24 -10.89
CA LYS A 49 2.19 -3.91 -9.60
C LYS A 49 0.98 -3.70 -8.70
N ILE A 50 0.45 -2.49 -8.59
CA ILE A 50 -0.78 -2.25 -7.81
C ILE A 50 -1.94 -3.13 -8.31
N GLY A 51 -2.12 -3.27 -9.62
CA GLY A 51 -3.16 -4.13 -10.18
C GLY A 51 -2.95 -5.62 -9.88
N GLU A 52 -1.70 -6.09 -9.94
CA GLU A 52 -1.30 -7.45 -9.61
C GLU A 52 -1.59 -7.76 -8.13
N GLU A 53 -1.05 -6.96 -7.21
CA GLU A 53 -1.23 -7.16 -5.77
C GLU A 53 -2.70 -7.06 -5.34
N ALA A 54 -3.46 -6.16 -5.97
CA ALA A 54 -4.90 -6.05 -5.70
C ALA A 54 -5.66 -7.32 -6.12
N ALA A 55 -5.28 -7.94 -7.25
CA ALA A 55 -5.87 -9.20 -7.67
C ALA A 55 -5.46 -10.36 -6.74
N GLU A 56 -4.20 -10.38 -6.28
CA GLU A 56 -3.68 -11.37 -5.33
C GLU A 56 -4.37 -11.27 -3.97
N VAL A 57 -4.60 -10.06 -3.44
CA VAL A 57 -5.41 -9.84 -2.23
C VAL A 57 -6.81 -10.42 -2.38
N VAL A 58 -7.47 -10.20 -3.52
CA VAL A 58 -8.82 -10.73 -3.79
C VAL A 58 -8.81 -12.26 -3.79
N MET A 59 -7.80 -12.88 -4.41
CA MET A 59 -7.67 -14.33 -4.47
C MET A 59 -7.34 -14.92 -3.10
N ALA A 60 -6.37 -14.37 -2.37
CA ALA A 60 -5.99 -14.80 -1.03
C ALA A 60 -7.16 -14.71 -0.03
N ALA A 61 -7.99 -13.65 -0.13
CA ALA A 61 -9.18 -13.51 0.70
C ALA A 61 -10.23 -14.59 0.41
N LYS A 62 -10.42 -14.94 -0.86
CA LYS A 62 -11.32 -16.03 -1.27
C LYS A 62 -10.81 -17.39 -0.78
N ASP A 63 -9.52 -17.65 -0.92
CA ASP A 63 -8.89 -18.89 -0.46
C ASP A 63 -9.01 -19.04 1.07
N CYS A 64 -8.82 -17.95 1.80
CA CYS A 64 -9.03 -17.92 3.25
C CYS A 64 -10.47 -18.30 3.62
N ARG A 65 -11.46 -17.84 2.83
CA ARG A 65 -12.87 -18.22 3.04
C ARG A 65 -13.15 -19.68 2.70
N TYR A 66 -12.57 -20.21 1.63
CA TYR A 66 -12.79 -21.60 1.22
C TYR A 66 -12.12 -22.62 2.13
N ALA A 67 -10.99 -22.26 2.75
CA ALA A 67 -10.29 -23.10 3.71
C ALA A 67 -10.93 -23.08 5.12
N LEU A 68 -12.10 -22.46 5.28
CA LEU A 68 -12.79 -22.38 6.57
C LEU A 68 -13.30 -23.77 7.00
N LEU A 69 -12.74 -24.32 8.08
CA LEU A 69 -13.16 -25.59 8.68
C LEU A 69 -13.63 -25.32 10.10
N ASP A 70 -14.78 -25.86 10.50
CA ASP A 70 -15.37 -25.68 11.83
C ASP A 70 -15.44 -24.21 12.30
N GLN A 71 -15.79 -23.32 11.35
CA GLN A 71 -15.82 -21.86 11.53
C GLN A 71 -14.50 -21.21 11.94
N GLN A 72 -13.36 -21.88 11.71
CA GLN A 72 -12.03 -21.36 11.99
C GLN A 72 -11.26 -21.12 10.70
N PHE A 73 -10.55 -20.01 10.64
CA PHE A 73 -9.67 -19.69 9.53
C PHE A 73 -8.38 -20.49 9.63
N ASP A 74 -7.92 -21.03 8.49
CA ASP A 74 -6.58 -21.60 8.36
C ASP A 74 -5.52 -20.49 8.55
N PRO A 75 -4.65 -20.59 9.58
CA PRO A 75 -3.61 -19.58 9.83
C PRO A 75 -2.66 -19.36 8.66
N SER A 76 -2.39 -20.39 7.84
CA SER A 76 -1.53 -20.28 6.67
C SER A 76 -2.16 -19.41 5.58
N LYS A 77 -3.48 -19.51 5.40
CA LYS A 77 -4.24 -18.68 4.46
C LYS A 77 -4.37 -17.24 4.93
N GLN A 78 -4.52 -17.03 6.25
CA GLN A 78 -4.49 -15.68 6.83
C GLN A 78 -3.12 -15.02 6.66
N ALA A 79 -2.04 -15.77 6.87
CA ALA A 79 -0.68 -15.26 6.68
C ALA A 79 -0.43 -14.85 5.22
N LEU A 80 -0.92 -15.63 4.24
CA LEU A 80 -0.87 -15.26 2.83
C LEU A 80 -1.62 -13.95 2.56
N LEU A 81 -2.87 -13.82 3.03
CA LEU A 81 -3.65 -12.60 2.87
C LEU A 81 -2.96 -11.36 3.47
N VAL A 82 -2.32 -11.51 4.63
CA VAL A 82 -1.54 -10.42 5.24
C VAL A 82 -0.33 -10.05 4.37
N GLY A 83 0.33 -11.04 3.75
CA GLY A 83 1.42 -10.83 2.80
C GLY A 83 1.00 -9.98 1.61
N GLU A 84 -0.06 -10.38 0.91
CA GLU A 84 -0.56 -9.65 -0.27
C GLU A 84 -1.04 -8.23 0.09
N LEU A 85 -1.66 -8.06 1.27
CA LEU A 85 -2.05 -6.73 1.75
C LEU A 85 -0.81 -5.85 2.04
N ALA A 86 0.26 -6.45 2.57
CA ALA A 86 1.50 -5.73 2.81
C ALA A 86 2.17 -5.29 1.49
N ASP A 87 2.19 -6.16 0.48
CA ASP A 87 2.73 -5.81 -0.84
C ASP A 87 1.88 -4.75 -1.55
N LEU A 88 0.55 -4.85 -1.49
CA LEU A 88 -0.34 -3.79 -2.00
C LEU A 88 -0.09 -2.45 -1.31
N TRP A 89 0.09 -2.44 0.02
CA TRP A 89 0.39 -1.21 0.77
C TRP A 89 1.77 -0.67 0.40
N PHE A 90 2.78 -1.53 0.30
CA PHE A 90 4.12 -1.15 -0.12
C PHE A 90 4.13 -0.50 -1.51
N HIS A 91 3.46 -1.11 -2.48
CA HIS A 91 3.32 -0.56 -3.83
C HIS A 91 2.52 0.74 -3.86
N THR A 92 1.53 0.89 -2.98
CA THR A 92 0.82 2.16 -2.81
C THR A 92 1.74 3.26 -2.26
N LEU A 93 2.65 2.95 -1.33
CA LEU A 93 3.64 3.92 -0.84
C LEU A 93 4.63 4.35 -1.93
N ILE A 94 5.02 3.43 -2.82
CA ILE A 94 5.84 3.76 -4.01
C ILE A 94 5.08 4.72 -4.94
N LEU A 95 3.79 4.46 -5.18
CA LEU A 95 2.95 5.35 -5.97
C LEU A 95 2.84 6.74 -5.31
N LEU A 96 2.60 6.83 -4.00
CA LEU A 96 2.56 8.11 -3.31
C LEU A 96 3.87 8.88 -3.54
N ALA A 97 5.02 8.25 -3.33
CA ALA A 97 6.32 8.88 -3.55
C ALA A 97 6.56 9.29 -5.01
N GLN A 98 6.03 8.55 -5.99
CA GLN A 98 6.08 8.92 -7.41
C GLN A 98 5.41 10.28 -7.64
N PHE A 99 4.27 10.52 -6.99
CA PHE A 99 3.48 11.75 -7.05
C PHE A 99 3.81 12.76 -5.94
N GLU A 100 4.97 12.65 -5.30
CA GLU A 100 5.43 13.56 -4.24
C GLU A 100 4.51 13.63 -3.00
N LEU A 101 3.75 12.55 -2.76
CA LEU A 101 2.88 12.34 -1.61
C LEU A 101 3.51 11.35 -0.62
N GLY A 102 2.95 11.32 0.59
CA GLY A 102 3.32 10.38 1.63
C GLY A 102 2.12 9.74 2.33
N PRO A 103 2.35 8.77 3.23
CA PRO A 103 1.29 8.10 3.98
C PRO A 103 0.45 9.08 4.82
N LYS A 104 1.03 10.21 5.25
CA LYS A 104 0.31 11.25 6.01
C LYS A 104 -0.85 11.84 5.22
N ASP A 105 -0.70 12.04 3.91
CA ASP A 105 -1.74 12.61 3.07
C ASP A 105 -2.97 11.67 3.01
N VAL A 106 -2.72 10.37 2.85
CA VAL A 106 -3.78 9.35 2.90
C VAL A 106 -4.41 9.25 4.29
N LEU A 107 -3.61 9.27 5.35
CA LEU A 107 -4.12 9.20 6.73
C LEU A 107 -4.96 10.42 7.10
N GLN A 108 -4.60 11.62 6.62
CA GLN A 108 -5.41 12.83 6.80
C GLN A 108 -6.75 12.69 6.08
N GLU A 109 -6.76 12.16 4.86
CA GLU A 109 -8.01 11.90 4.14
C GLU A 109 -8.86 10.83 4.85
N LEU A 110 -8.25 9.77 5.38
CA LEU A 110 -8.97 8.77 6.17
C LEU A 110 -9.56 9.37 7.45
N LYS A 111 -8.80 10.21 8.16
CA LYS A 111 -9.28 10.94 9.35
C LYS A 111 -10.45 11.88 9.01
N ARG A 112 -10.43 12.52 7.83
CA ARG A 112 -11.55 13.34 7.36
C ARG A 112 -12.83 12.51 7.15
N ARG A 113 -12.69 11.24 6.74
CA ARG A 113 -13.82 10.30 6.55
C ARG A 113 -14.23 9.59 7.84
N GLU A 114 -13.35 9.55 8.84
CA GLU A 114 -13.60 8.93 10.13
C GLU A 114 -14.82 9.58 10.81
N GLY A 115 -15.77 8.75 11.27
CA GLY A 115 -17.01 9.24 11.88
C GLY A 115 -18.10 9.69 10.90
N VAL A 116 -17.85 9.68 9.59
CA VAL A 116 -18.88 9.91 8.55
C VAL A 116 -19.27 8.54 7.96
N SER A 117 -20.56 8.20 7.95
CA SER A 117 -20.99 6.93 7.36
C SER A 117 -20.59 6.88 5.88
N GLY A 118 -20.19 5.71 5.39
CA GLY A 118 -19.70 5.55 4.01
C GLY A 118 -20.73 5.92 2.94
N GLU A 119 -22.03 5.90 3.27
CA GLU A 119 -23.11 6.36 2.39
C GLU A 119 -23.18 7.89 2.30
N VAL A 120 -23.05 8.58 3.44
CA VAL A 120 -23.04 10.05 3.50
C VAL A 120 -21.78 10.61 2.83
N GLU A 121 -20.63 9.97 3.03
CA GLU A 121 -19.37 10.35 2.37
C GLU A 121 -19.47 10.19 0.85
N LYS A 122 -19.98 9.05 0.36
CA LYS A 122 -20.22 8.83 -1.07
C LYS A 122 -21.18 9.86 -1.67
N ALA A 123 -22.27 10.19 -0.98
CA ALA A 123 -23.23 11.19 -1.45
C ALA A 123 -22.60 12.59 -1.58
N SER A 124 -21.68 12.96 -0.67
CA SER A 124 -20.99 14.25 -0.70
C SER A 124 -20.03 14.42 -1.90
N ARG A 125 -19.48 13.33 -2.44
CA ARG A 125 -18.59 13.36 -3.61
C ARG A 125 -19.31 13.73 -4.90
N THR A 126 -20.59 13.42 -5.01
CA THR A 126 -21.40 13.69 -6.21
C THR A 126 -21.78 15.16 -6.35
N GLN A 127 -21.67 15.97 -5.29
CA GLN A 127 -21.95 17.41 -5.32
C GLN A 127 -20.80 18.25 -5.90
N PHE A 128 -19.60 17.68 -6.03
CA PHE A 128 -18.41 18.39 -6.50
C PHE A 128 -17.83 17.82 -7.80
N LYS A 129 -18.64 17.07 -8.56
CA LYS A 129 -18.32 16.67 -9.93
C LYS A 129 -19.09 17.50 -10.94
#